data_AF-A0A935Y042-F1
#
_entry.id   AF-A0A935Y042-F1
#
_cell.length_a   1.000
_cell.length_b   1.000
_cell.length_c   1.000
_cell.angle_alpha   90.00
_cell.angle_beta   90.00
_cell.angle_gamma   90.00
#
_symmetry.space_group_name_H-M   'P 1'
#
loop_
_entity.id
_entity.type
_entity.pdbx_description
1 polymer ?
#
loop_
_entity_poly.entity_id
_entity_poly.type
_entity_poly.pdbx_seq_one_letter_code
_entity_poly.pdbx_strand_id
1 'polypeptide(L)'
;MTQCTLCVDRIYDELLPPQDRKPACVKACPTGARLFGDVKDPDSEVSQAIRERGGYQLMPEWETQPANHYLPRQVTRSTAPQAQPKFRLGDFLNGEPASGKHKPGSGAMEKDAR
;
A
#
# COMPACT_ATOMS: atom_id res chain seq x y z
N MET A 1 -4.50 2.81 30.41
CA MET A 1 -3.75 2.48 29.19
C MET A 1 -4.73 2.09 28.11
N THR A 2 -4.64 2.69 26.92
CA THR A 2 -5.51 2.38 25.77
C THR A 2 -4.75 1.48 24.79
N GLN A 3 -5.36 0.36 24.41
CA GLN A 3 -4.81 -0.60 23.46
C GLN A 3 -5.78 -0.85 22.30
N CYS A 4 -5.32 -1.50 21.25
CA CYS A 4 -6.18 -1.94 20.16
C CYS A 4 -7.11 -3.07 20.64
N THR A 5 -8.43 -2.86 20.54
CA THR A 5 -9.46 -3.86 20.83
C THR A 5 -10.07 -4.46 19.57
N LEU A 6 -9.39 -4.31 18.42
CA LEU A 6 -9.87 -4.69 17.09
C LEU A 6 -11.23 -4.06 16.73
N CYS A 7 -11.57 -2.90 17.30
CA CYS A 7 -12.87 -2.25 17.11
C CYS A 7 -14.05 -3.14 17.54
N VAL A 8 -13.92 -3.81 18.69
CA VAL A 8 -14.98 -4.64 19.32
C VAL A 8 -16.36 -3.97 19.27
N ASP A 9 -16.42 -2.69 19.60
CA ASP A 9 -17.67 -1.92 19.64
C ASP A 9 -18.35 -1.80 18.27
N ARG A 10 -17.57 -1.86 17.18
CA ARG A 10 -18.07 -1.71 15.81
C ARG A 10 -18.42 -3.05 15.17
N ILE A 11 -17.69 -4.11 15.51
CA ILE A 11 -17.90 -5.45 14.91
C ILE A 11 -19.21 -6.05 15.42
N TYR A 12 -19.53 -5.83 16.69
CA TYR A 12 -20.74 -6.36 17.32
C TYR A 12 -21.94 -5.41 17.26
N ASP A 13 -21.79 -4.22 16.67
CA ASP A 13 -22.89 -3.27 16.51
C ASP A 13 -23.88 -3.77 15.45
N GLU A 14 -25.06 -4.17 15.90
CA GLU A 14 -26.11 -4.67 15.03
C GLU A 14 -26.79 -3.57 14.21
N LEU A 15 -26.67 -2.31 14.63
CA LEU A 15 -27.23 -1.14 13.92
C LEU A 15 -26.46 -0.86 12.63
N LEU A 16 -25.20 -1.30 12.54
CA LEU A 16 -24.42 -1.18 11.33
C LEU A 16 -24.75 -2.32 10.35
N PRO A 17 -24.84 -2.02 9.04
CA PRO A 17 -24.93 -3.05 8.01
C PRO A 17 -23.73 -4.02 8.11
N PRO A 18 -23.91 -5.32 7.81
CA PRO A 18 -22.84 -6.32 7.93
C PRO A 18 -21.54 -5.94 7.21
N GLN A 19 -21.63 -5.33 6.03
CA GLN A 19 -20.48 -4.84 5.26
C GLN A 19 -19.66 -3.75 5.98
N ASP A 20 -20.28 -3.01 6.90
CA ASP A 20 -19.68 -1.90 7.63
C ASP A 20 -19.12 -2.29 9.00
N ARG A 21 -19.39 -3.52 9.47
CA ARG A 21 -18.88 -4.12 10.71
C ARG A 21 -17.41 -4.57 10.56
N LYS A 22 -16.57 -3.69 10.03
CA LYS A 22 -15.12 -3.87 9.89
C LYS A 22 -14.36 -2.86 10.75
N PRO A 23 -13.16 -3.18 11.23
CA PRO A 23 -12.34 -2.26 12.01
C PRO A 23 -12.08 -0.94 11.26
N ALA A 24 -12.00 0.16 12.03
CA ALA A 24 -11.74 1.49 11.47
C ALA A 24 -10.43 1.54 10.68
N CYS A 25 -9.39 0.85 11.16
CA CYS A 25 -8.08 0.80 10.50
C CYS A 25 -8.09 0.05 9.15
N VAL A 26 -9.04 -0.87 8.94
CA VAL A 26 -9.27 -1.60 7.68
C VAL A 26 -10.04 -0.70 6.72
N LYS A 27 -11.14 -0.11 7.18
CA LYS A 27 -11.95 0.82 6.37
C LYS A 27 -11.17 2.05 5.91
N ALA A 28 -10.28 2.58 6.75
CA ALA A 28 -9.51 3.76 6.44
C ALA A 28 -8.36 3.51 5.45
N CYS A 29 -7.99 2.25 5.17
CA CYS A 29 -6.83 1.94 4.36
C CYS A 29 -7.17 2.03 2.86
N PRO A 30 -6.64 3.02 2.11
CA PRO A 30 -6.96 3.16 0.69
C PRO A 30 -6.33 2.06 -0.18
N THR A 31 -5.22 1.48 0.28
CA THR A 31 -4.47 0.46 -0.46
C THR A 31 -4.90 -0.97 -0.14
N GLY A 32 -5.82 -1.18 0.82
CA GLY A 32 -6.23 -2.52 1.24
C GLY A 32 -5.12 -3.31 1.94
N ALA A 33 -4.18 -2.64 2.60
CA ALA A 33 -3.04 -3.29 3.26
C ALA A 33 -3.43 -4.12 4.51
N ARG A 34 -4.62 -3.87 5.08
CA ARG A 34 -5.12 -4.58 6.26
C ARG A 34 -6.36 -5.38 5.88
N LEU A 35 -6.36 -6.66 6.21
CA LEU A 35 -7.49 -7.57 6.03
C LEU A 35 -8.04 -7.95 7.41
N PHE A 36 -9.34 -8.22 7.48
CA PHE A 36 -10.00 -8.61 8.73
C PHE A 36 -11.05 -9.69 8.49
N GLY A 37 -11.05 -10.71 9.34
CA GLY A 37 -11.87 -11.91 9.22
C GLY A 37 -11.41 -12.98 10.22
N ASP A 38 -12.06 -14.14 10.20
CA ASP A 38 -11.71 -15.26 11.08
C ASP A 38 -10.56 -16.08 10.48
N VAL A 39 -9.46 -16.20 11.23
CA VAL A 39 -8.28 -17.00 10.83
C VAL A 39 -8.55 -18.51 10.92
N LYS A 40 -9.56 -18.93 11.69
CA LYS A 40 -9.95 -20.34 11.84
C LYS A 40 -10.87 -20.82 10.73
N ASP A 41 -11.58 -19.90 10.08
CA ASP A 41 -12.43 -20.21 8.93
C ASP A 41 -11.56 -20.30 7.67
N PRO A 42 -11.42 -21.48 7.04
CA PRO A 42 -10.57 -21.65 5.86
C PRO A 42 -11.07 -20.88 4.62
N ASP A 43 -12.34 -20.49 4.60
CA ASP A 43 -12.98 -19.78 3.49
C ASP A 43 -12.91 -18.25 3.65
N SER A 44 -12.39 -17.75 4.78
CA SER A 44 -12.24 -16.32 5.00
C SER A 44 -11.13 -15.71 4.13
N GLU A 45 -11.31 -14.43 3.76
CA GLU A 45 -10.32 -13.66 2.99
C GLU A 45 -8.94 -13.65 3.68
N VAL A 46 -8.91 -13.58 5.01
CA VAL A 46 -7.68 -13.56 5.80
C VAL A 46 -6.97 -14.92 5.75
N SER A 47 -7.72 -16.02 5.92
CA SER A 47 -7.17 -17.38 5.88
C SER A 47 -6.60 -17.73 4.51
N GLN A 48 -7.31 -17.33 3.44
CA GLN A 48 -6.83 -17.48 2.07
C GLN A 48 -5.55 -16.66 1.85
N ALA A 49 -5.54 -15.38 2.24
CA ALA A 49 -4.36 -14.52 2.08
C ALA A 49 -3.13 -15.04 2.84
N ILE A 50 -3.30 -15.56 4.05
CA ILE A 50 -2.21 -16.18 4.84
C ILE A 50 -1.67 -17.42 4.12
N ARG A 51 -2.56 -18.30 3.64
CA ARG A 51 -2.18 -19.55 2.97
C ARG A 51 -1.46 -19.29 1.64
N GLU A 52 -1.95 -18.36 0.85
CA GLU A 52 -1.43 -18.07 -0.49
C GLU A 52 -0.13 -17.26 -0.47
N ARG A 53 -0.03 -16.28 0.45
CA ARG A 53 1.11 -15.34 0.47
C ARG A 53 2.16 -15.71 1.50
N GLY A 54 1.95 -16.73 2.32
CA GLY A 54 2.90 -17.16 3.36
C GLY A 54 2.88 -16.25 4.58
N GLY A 55 1.71 -16.00 5.14
CA GLY A 55 1.56 -15.16 6.33
C GLY A 55 2.25 -15.76 7.57
N TYR A 56 2.85 -14.90 8.40
CA TYR A 56 3.61 -15.30 9.59
C TYR A 56 3.24 -14.47 10.81
N GLN A 57 3.48 -15.01 12.00
CA GLN A 57 3.31 -14.31 13.28
C GLN A 57 4.62 -13.64 13.70
N LEU A 58 4.52 -12.51 14.39
CA LEU A 58 5.71 -11.86 14.95
C LEU A 58 6.16 -12.56 16.23
N MET A 59 7.48 -12.66 16.39
CA MET A 59 8.14 -13.20 17.59
C MET A 59 7.60 -14.57 18.01
N PRO A 60 7.66 -15.60 17.13
CA PRO A 60 7.16 -16.93 17.45
C PRO A 60 7.86 -17.57 18.66
N GLU A 61 9.08 -17.13 19.01
CA GLU A 61 9.87 -17.64 20.14
C GLU A 61 9.26 -17.35 21.52
N TRP A 62 8.24 -16.48 21.60
CA TRP A 62 7.55 -16.16 22.85
C TRP A 62 6.27 -16.97 23.06
N GLU A 63 5.88 -17.83 22.10
CA GLU A 63 4.69 -18.70 22.18
C GLU A 63 3.36 -17.98 22.47
N THR A 64 3.29 -16.66 22.27
CA THR A 64 2.13 -15.83 22.59
C THR A 64 0.95 -15.98 21.63
N GLN A 65 1.15 -16.68 20.51
CA GLN A 65 0.14 -16.99 19.49
C GLN A 65 -0.75 -15.77 19.13
N PRO A 66 -0.16 -14.64 18.69
CA PRO A 66 -0.92 -13.44 18.38
C PRO A 66 -1.92 -13.68 17.24
N ALA A 67 -3.11 -13.09 17.38
CA ALA A 67 -4.14 -13.14 16.34
C ALA A 67 -3.75 -12.40 15.03
N ASN A 68 -2.76 -11.50 15.09
CA ASN A 68 -2.34 -10.71 13.95
C ASN A 68 -1.25 -11.44 13.13
N HIS A 69 -1.54 -11.67 11.86
CA HIS A 69 -0.59 -12.23 10.90
C HIS A 69 -0.08 -11.16 9.94
N TYR A 70 1.20 -11.23 9.60
CA TYR A 70 1.86 -10.34 8.66
C TYR A 70 2.10 -11.07 7.35
N LEU A 71 1.90 -10.36 6.23
CA LEU A 71 2.16 -10.89 4.90
C LEU A 71 3.54 -10.41 4.43
N PRO A 72 4.34 -11.28 3.80
CA PRO A 72 5.65 -10.89 3.29
C PRO A 72 5.50 -9.86 2.18
N ARG A 73 6.47 -8.93 2.12
CA ARG A 73 6.50 -7.90 1.09
C ARG A 73 6.72 -8.55 -0.28
N GLN A 74 5.75 -8.41 -1.18
CA GLN A 74 5.94 -8.76 -2.57
C GLN A 74 6.65 -7.60 -3.29
N VAL A 75 7.86 -7.86 -3.79
CA VAL A 75 8.58 -6.88 -4.59
C VAL A 75 8.02 -6.95 -6.00
N THR A 76 7.19 -5.99 -6.37
CA THR A 76 6.74 -5.86 -7.76
C THR A 76 7.95 -5.51 -8.61
N ARG A 77 8.44 -6.48 -9.40
CA ARG A 77 9.55 -6.24 -10.31
C ARG A 77 9.03 -5.29 -11.39
N SER A 78 9.56 -4.08 -11.43
CA SER A 78 9.17 -3.08 -12.42
C SER A 78 9.45 -3.63 -13.82
N THR A 79 8.43 -3.82 -14.63
CA THR A 79 8.54 -4.10 -16.07
C THR A 79 8.82 -2.83 -16.89
N ALA A 80 8.87 -1.67 -16.24
CA ALA A 80 9.26 -0.43 -16.87
C ALA A 80 10.70 -0.57 -17.41
N PRO A 81 10.96 -0.20 -18.69
CA PRO A 81 12.31 -0.07 -19.20
C PRO A 81 13.05 0.86 -18.26
N GLN A 82 14.24 0.46 -17.79
CA GLN A 82 15.07 1.34 -16.96
C GLN A 82 15.39 2.58 -17.79
N ALA A 83 14.68 3.68 -17.52
CA ALA A 83 14.96 4.95 -18.14
C ALA A 83 16.36 5.34 -17.69
N GLN A 84 17.31 5.35 -18.64
CA GLN A 84 18.64 5.87 -18.35
C GLN A 84 18.46 7.33 -17.91
N PRO A 85 19.03 7.73 -16.76
CA PRO A 85 18.97 9.12 -16.35
C PRO A 85 19.61 9.94 -17.46
N LYS A 86 18.87 10.93 -17.99
CA LYS A 86 19.30 11.83 -19.07
C LYS A 86 20.45 12.77 -18.65
N PHE A 87 20.97 12.57 -17.45
CA PHE A 87 21.96 13.42 -16.83
C PHE A 87 22.78 12.56 -15.88
N ARG A 88 24.03 12.30 -16.25
CA ARG A 88 24.96 11.51 -15.44
C ARG A 88 25.84 12.47 -14.65
N LEU A 89 26.19 12.10 -13.42
CA LEU A 89 27.03 12.94 -12.54
C LEU A 89 28.38 13.32 -13.19
N GLY A 90 28.91 12.47 -14.08
CA GLY A 90 30.10 12.76 -14.88
C GLY A 90 29.94 13.95 -15.84
N ASP A 91 28.73 14.22 -16.33
CA ASP A 91 28.45 15.31 -17.26
C ASP A 91 28.62 16.68 -16.56
N PHE A 92 28.30 16.76 -15.26
CA PHE A 92 28.52 17.96 -14.43
C PHE A 92 30.00 18.20 -14.12
N LEU A 93 30.75 17.13 -13.84
CA LEU A 93 32.15 17.23 -13.42
C LEU A 93 33.08 17.61 -14.59
N ASN A 94 32.71 17.19 -15.81
CA ASN A 94 33.48 17.43 -17.02
C ASN A 94 33.01 18.66 -17.82
N GLY A 95 31.93 19.33 -17.39
CA GLY A 95 31.42 20.54 -18.05
C GLY A 95 30.88 20.31 -19.47
N GLU A 96 30.51 19.08 -19.84
CA GLU A 96 29.95 18.80 -21.15
C GLU A 96 28.51 19.32 -21.22
N PRO A 97 28.12 20.09 -22.26
CA PRO A 97 26.77 20.61 -22.36
C PRO A 97 25.79 19.44 -22.54
N ALA A 98 24.76 19.39 -21.68
CA ALA A 98 23.67 18.44 -21.81
C ALA A 98 23.09 18.52 -23.24
N SER A 99 23.21 17.44 -24.01
CA SER A 99 22.78 17.39 -25.40
C SER A 99 21.24 17.28 -25.49
N GLY A 100 20.55 18.37 -25.16
CA GLY A 100 19.10 18.48 -25.24
C GLY A 100 18.70 19.80 -25.90
N LYS A 101 18.43 19.78 -27.21
CA LYS A 101 17.83 20.93 -27.90
C LYS A 101 16.45 21.22 -27.30
N HIS A 102 16.34 22.26 -26.48
CA HIS A 102 15.06 22.77 -25.99
C HIS A 102 14.39 23.54 -27.13
N LYS A 103 13.31 23.00 -27.72
CA LYS A 103 12.43 23.79 -28.60
C LYS A 103 11.41 24.50 -27.70
N PRO A 104 11.36 25.85 -27.67
CA PRO A 104 10.32 26.55 -26.94
C PRO A 104 8.98 26.34 -27.66
N GLY A 105 8.02 25.75 -26.97
CA GLY A 105 6.65 25.62 -27.46
C GLY A 105 5.97 26.99 -27.43
N SER A 106 5.80 27.58 -28.61
CA SER A 106 4.82 28.64 -28.87
C SER A 106 3.41 28.04 -28.76
N GLY A 107 2.60 28.52 -27.84
CA GLY A 107 1.18 28.19 -27.71
C GLY A 107 0.48 29.30 -26.92
N ALA A 108 -0.39 30.02 -27.60
CA ALA A 108 -0.92 31.32 -27.23
C ALA A 108 -1.72 31.37 -25.92
N MET A 109 -1.60 32.50 -25.23
CA MET A 109 -2.60 33.01 -24.31
C MET A 109 -3.84 33.41 -25.12
N GLU A 110 -4.97 32.73 -24.92
CA GLU A 110 -6.28 33.29 -25.29
C GLU A 110 -6.98 33.69 -23.97
N LYS A 111 -7.04 35.00 -23.76
CA LYS A 111 -7.96 35.64 -22.81
C LYS A 111 -9.29 35.78 -23.54
N ASP A 112 -10.40 35.45 -22.90
CA ASP A 112 -11.54 36.37 -22.73
C ASP A 112 -12.78 35.68 -22.18
N ALA A 113 -13.54 36.50 -21.47
CA ALA A 113 -14.71 36.23 -20.67
C ALA A 113 -15.92 35.68 -21.45
N ARG A 114 -16.68 34.78 -20.81
CA ARG A 114 -18.10 35.03 -20.50
C ARG A 114 -18.60 34.15 -19.37
#